data_AF-V7BPA8-F1
#
_entry.id   AF-V7BPA8-F1
#
_cell.length_a   1.000
_cell.length_b   1.000
_cell.length_c   1.000
_cell.angle_alpha   90.00
_cell.angle_beta   90.00
_cell.angle_gamma   90.00
#
_symmetry.space_group_name_H-M   'P 1'
#
loop_
_entity.id
_entity.type
_entity.pdbx_description
1 polymer ?
#
loop_
_entity_poly.entity_id
_entity_poly.type
_entity_poly.pdbx_seq_one_letter_code
_entity_poly.pdbx_strand_id
1 'polypeptide(L)'
;MSLISDPYFMKKHLHLSTRSTHFTHHRIILSDTTAEFHLKSCSLSSLFNSPSTICDDLNYPVKNKISSYGIVGSCNGLLCFAIKGDCALLWNPSTRVSKKSPPLGNNWRSGCFTAFGLGYDHVTEDYKVVAVFYDPNEIYSECKVKVYSMATNSWRKIQDFPYGFSPYQNSGHPQLSLSPTFTTRVTPYLTTTEYSL
;
A
#
# COMPACT_ATOMS: atom_id res chain seq x y z
N MET A 1 -22.18 -4.44 -6.31
CA MET A 1 -21.42 -5.44 -5.55
C MET A 1 -20.27 -5.91 -6.44
N SER A 2 -19.04 -5.62 -6.04
CA SER A 2 -17.85 -5.80 -6.88
C SER A 2 -17.07 -7.05 -6.43
N LEU A 3 -16.62 -7.87 -7.38
CA LEU A 3 -15.91 -9.14 -7.13
C LEU A 3 -14.65 -8.97 -6.25
N ILE A 4 -14.06 -7.76 -6.23
CA ILE A 4 -12.89 -7.43 -5.39
C ILE A 4 -13.18 -7.41 -3.89
N SER A 5 -14.45 -7.39 -3.50
CA SER A 5 -14.87 -7.39 -2.09
C SER A 5 -15.50 -8.71 -1.68
N ASP A 6 -15.57 -9.72 -2.56
CA ASP A 6 -16.08 -11.04 -2.21
C ASP A 6 -15.04 -11.79 -1.37
N PRO A 7 -15.27 -11.99 -0.05
CA PRO A 7 -14.29 -12.63 0.82
C PRO A 7 -14.03 -14.08 0.41
N TYR A 8 -15.02 -14.75 -0.21
CA TYR A 8 -14.88 -16.13 -0.64
C TYR A 8 -13.91 -16.27 -1.80
N PHE A 9 -14.08 -15.48 -2.87
CA PHE A 9 -13.16 -15.45 -4.00
C PHE A 9 -11.73 -15.08 -3.55
N MET A 10 -11.59 -14.06 -2.70
CA MET A 10 -10.30 -13.62 -2.18
C MET A 10 -9.59 -14.72 -1.39
N LYS A 11 -10.29 -15.36 -0.43
CA LYS A 11 -9.74 -16.43 0.41
C LYS A 11 -9.36 -17.65 -0.42
N LYS A 12 -10.22 -18.06 -1.37
CA LYS A 12 -9.96 -19.23 -2.23
C LYS A 12 -8.77 -18.99 -3.16
N HIS A 13 -8.71 -17.84 -3.83
CA HIS A 13 -7.59 -17.49 -4.71
C HIS A 13 -6.27 -17.39 -3.93
N LEU A 14 -6.29 -16.74 -2.76
CA LEU A 14 -5.12 -16.64 -1.89
C LEU A 14 -4.64 -18.03 -1.44
N HIS A 15 -5.56 -18.87 -0.95
CA HIS A 15 -5.25 -20.22 -0.47
C HIS A 15 -4.60 -21.09 -1.54
N LEU A 16 -5.07 -21.00 -2.80
CA LEU A 16 -4.46 -21.72 -3.91
C LEU A 16 -3.06 -21.21 -4.22
N SER A 17 -2.84 -19.89 -4.19
CA SER A 17 -1.53 -19.29 -4.47
C SER A 17 -0.47 -19.67 -3.42
N THR A 18 -0.84 -19.74 -2.14
CA THR A 18 0.09 -20.01 -1.03
C THR A 18 0.50 -21.48 -0.91
N ARG A 19 -0.23 -22.42 -1.52
CA ARG A 19 0.07 -23.87 -1.45
C ARG A 19 1.03 -24.35 -2.54
N SER A 20 1.35 -23.51 -3.51
CA SER A 20 2.20 -23.88 -4.65
C SER A 20 3.68 -23.75 -4.27
N THR A 21 4.36 -24.87 -4.05
CA THR A 21 5.81 -24.93 -3.75
C THR A 21 6.71 -24.54 -4.92
N HIS A 22 6.20 -24.62 -6.15
CA HIS A 22 6.98 -24.39 -7.38
C HIS A 22 6.87 -22.96 -7.94
N PHE A 23 6.32 -22.01 -7.17
CA PHE A 23 6.13 -20.62 -7.58
C PHE A 23 5.42 -20.42 -8.93
N THR A 24 4.70 -21.43 -9.44
CA THR A 24 4.13 -21.45 -10.81
C THR A 24 3.07 -20.39 -11.03
N HIS A 25 2.43 -19.93 -9.94
CA HIS A 25 1.40 -18.89 -9.95
C HIS A 25 1.92 -17.54 -9.41
N HIS A 26 3.21 -17.46 -9.06
CA HIS A 26 3.79 -16.24 -8.49
C HIS A 26 4.31 -15.34 -9.61
N ARG A 27 4.00 -14.05 -9.51
CA ARG A 27 4.42 -13.04 -10.48
C ARG A 27 5.10 -11.90 -9.77
N ILE A 28 6.16 -11.38 -10.36
CA ILE A 28 6.77 -10.11 -9.98
C ILE A 28 6.12 -9.01 -10.79
N ILE A 29 5.84 -7.87 -10.16
CA ILE A 29 5.36 -6.66 -10.83
C ILE A 29 6.46 -5.62 -10.75
N LEU A 30 6.85 -5.12 -11.91
CA LEU A 30 7.92 -4.15 -12.09
C LEU A 30 7.31 -2.84 -12.61
N SER A 31 7.71 -1.73 -12.03
CA SER A 31 7.42 -0.40 -12.56
C SER A 31 8.59 0.12 -13.37
N ASP A 32 8.33 0.51 -14.61
CA ASP A 32 9.26 1.28 -15.41
C ASP A 32 9.07 2.79 -15.11
N THR A 33 10.16 3.50 -14.82
CA THR A 33 10.16 4.92 -14.45
C THR A 33 10.50 5.83 -15.63
N THR A 34 10.18 5.42 -16.86
CA THR A 34 10.21 6.29 -18.04
C THR A 34 9.11 7.37 -17.98
N ALA A 35 9.01 8.23 -19.00
CA ALA A 35 8.05 9.34 -19.06
C ALA A 35 6.57 8.91 -18.87
N GLU A 36 6.27 7.62 -19.05
CA GLU A 36 4.98 6.99 -18.81
C GLU A 36 5.13 5.89 -17.74
N PHE A 37 4.24 5.88 -16.75
CA PHE A 37 4.27 4.89 -15.68
C PHE A 37 3.72 3.55 -16.20
N HIS A 38 4.61 2.63 -16.56
CA HIS A 38 4.26 1.30 -17.05
C HIS A 38 4.45 0.25 -15.95
N LEU A 39 3.48 -0.67 -15.84
CA LEU A 39 3.57 -1.83 -14.97
C LEU A 39 3.69 -3.09 -15.82
N LYS A 40 4.82 -3.77 -15.67
CA LYS A 40 5.07 -5.07 -16.28
C LYS A 40 4.93 -6.15 -15.24
N SER A 41 4.52 -7.34 -15.65
CA SER A 41 4.50 -8.51 -14.77
C SER A 41 5.21 -9.68 -15.41
N CYS A 42 5.99 -10.40 -14.62
CA CYS A 42 6.78 -11.53 -15.10
C CYS A 42 6.56 -12.71 -14.17
N SER A 43 6.55 -13.94 -14.71
CA SER A 43 6.51 -15.14 -13.88
C SER A 43 7.78 -15.25 -13.03
N LEU A 44 7.63 -15.48 -11.73
CA LEU A 44 8.75 -15.66 -10.83
C LEU A 44 9.54 -16.93 -11.18
N SER A 45 8.85 -18.02 -11.55
CA SER A 45 9.51 -19.27 -11.96
C SER A 45 10.29 -19.11 -13.27
N SER A 46 9.81 -18.31 -14.21
CA SER A 46 10.52 -18.04 -15.46
C SER A 46 11.78 -17.21 -15.20
N LEU A 47 11.71 -16.21 -14.32
CA LEU A 47 12.86 -15.38 -13.95
C LEU A 47 14.02 -16.20 -13.36
N PHE A 48 13.73 -17.23 -12.58
CA PHE A 48 14.76 -18.08 -12.00
C PHE A 48 15.35 -19.10 -12.98
N ASN A 49 14.53 -19.60 -13.92
CA ASN A 49 14.91 -20.75 -14.75
C ASN A 49 15.26 -20.36 -16.20
N SER A 50 15.01 -19.12 -16.62
CA SER A 50 15.27 -18.64 -17.97
C SER A 50 16.04 -17.31 -17.95
N PRO A 51 17.17 -17.21 -18.67
CA PRO A 51 17.93 -15.96 -18.80
C PRO A 51 17.16 -14.88 -19.59
N SER A 52 16.17 -15.28 -20.41
CA SER A 52 15.26 -14.37 -21.11
C SER A 52 13.83 -14.63 -20.64
N THR A 53 13.34 -13.79 -19.74
CA THR A 53 11.94 -13.84 -19.28
C THR A 53 11.14 -12.73 -19.96
N ILE A 54 10.04 -13.14 -20.61
CA ILE A 54 9.08 -12.21 -21.20
C ILE A 54 8.20 -11.65 -20.07
N CYS A 55 8.01 -10.34 -20.08
CA CYS A 55 7.14 -9.65 -19.14
C CYS A 55 5.92 -9.08 -19.86
N ASP A 56 4.75 -9.33 -19.29
CA ASP A 56 3.47 -8.88 -19.81
C ASP A 56 3.14 -7.47 -19.31
N ASP A 57 2.65 -6.60 -20.19
CA ASP A 57 2.11 -5.29 -19.79
C ASP A 57 0.77 -5.49 -19.07
N LEU A 58 0.69 -5.05 -17.81
CA LEU A 58 -0.52 -5.19 -17.03
C LEU A 58 -1.63 -4.21 -17.45
N ASN A 59 -1.34 -3.26 -18.34
CA ASN A 59 -2.26 -2.24 -18.83
C ASN A 59 -2.92 -1.50 -17.66
N TYR A 60 -2.08 -0.88 -16.83
CA TYR A 60 -2.51 -0.12 -15.66
C TYR A 60 -3.54 0.96 -16.05
N PRO A 61 -4.69 1.05 -15.34
CA PRO A 61 -5.81 1.89 -15.76
C PRO A 61 -5.54 3.39 -15.70
N VAL A 62 -4.49 3.83 -15.01
CA VAL A 62 -4.17 5.27 -14.88
C VAL A 62 -2.95 5.60 -15.72
N LYS A 63 -3.18 5.79 -17.03
CA LYS A 63 -2.17 6.28 -18.00
C LYS A 63 -2.03 7.81 -17.90
N ASN A 64 -1.63 8.33 -16.75
CA ASN A 64 -1.36 9.76 -16.61
C ASN A 64 0.14 10.03 -16.70
N LYS A 65 0.51 10.85 -17.69
CA LYS A 65 1.83 11.45 -17.82
C LYS A 65 2.07 12.33 -16.59
N ILE A 66 3.13 12.02 -15.82
CA ILE A 66 3.70 12.91 -14.80
C ILE A 66 2.78 13.17 -13.59
N SER A 67 2.32 12.12 -12.93
CA SER A 67 1.96 12.25 -11.51
C SER A 67 2.72 11.19 -10.72
N SER A 68 3.31 11.59 -9.60
CA SER A 68 4.08 10.74 -8.70
C SER A 68 3.21 9.58 -8.19
N TYR A 69 3.23 8.47 -8.94
CA TYR A 69 2.69 7.19 -8.53
C TYR A 69 3.83 6.41 -7.86
N GLY A 70 3.77 6.29 -6.55
CA GLY A 70 4.63 5.36 -5.82
C GLY A 70 3.87 4.06 -5.60
N ILE A 71 4.45 2.91 -5.95
CA ILE A 71 3.94 1.63 -5.45
C ILE A 71 4.18 1.63 -3.94
N VAL A 72 3.10 1.51 -3.18
CA VAL A 72 3.14 1.42 -1.72
C VAL A 72 3.42 -0.01 -1.29
N GLY A 73 2.77 -0.95 -1.96
CA GLY A 73 2.88 -2.37 -1.65
C GLY A 73 1.71 -3.17 -2.20
N SER A 74 1.60 -4.41 -1.73
CA SER A 74 0.54 -5.33 -2.12
C SER A 74 -0.03 -6.07 -0.91
N CYS A 75 -1.31 -6.45 -0.97
CA CYS A 75 -1.97 -7.28 0.04
C CYS A 75 -3.00 -8.17 -0.65
N ASN A 76 -2.88 -9.49 -0.48
CA ASN A 76 -3.80 -10.48 -1.06
C ASN A 76 -4.04 -10.30 -2.59
N GLY A 77 -3.00 -9.92 -3.34
CA GLY A 77 -3.10 -9.67 -4.79
C GLY A 77 -3.66 -8.29 -5.18
N LEU A 78 -4.02 -7.45 -4.22
CA LEU A 78 -4.39 -6.05 -4.42
C LEU A 78 -3.13 -5.18 -4.31
N LEU A 79 -2.87 -4.34 -5.32
CA LEU A 79 -1.80 -3.35 -5.31
C LEU A 79 -2.30 -2.02 -4.75
N CYS A 80 -1.46 -1.34 -3.99
CA CYS A 80 -1.71 0.02 -3.53
C CYS A 80 -0.70 1.00 -4.14
N PHE A 81 -1.20 2.12 -4.64
CA PHE A 81 -0.42 3.23 -5.16
C PHE A 81 -0.70 4.49 -4.36
N ALA A 82 0.34 5.25 -4.06
CA ALA A 82 0.22 6.62 -3.57
C ALA A 82 0.18 7.55 -4.78
N ILE A 83 -0.81 8.43 -4.85
CA ILE A 83 -1.01 9.40 -5.92
C ILE A 83 -0.74 10.78 -5.36
N LYS A 84 0.32 11.44 -5.83
CA LYS A 84 0.70 12.81 -5.42
C LYS A 84 0.84 12.96 -3.89
N GLY A 85 1.06 11.85 -3.19
CA GLY A 85 1.09 11.77 -1.74
C GLY A 85 -0.22 12.15 -1.01
N ASP A 86 -1.34 12.32 -1.72
CA ASP A 86 -2.60 12.79 -1.13
C ASP A 86 -3.76 11.81 -1.30
N CYS A 87 -3.69 10.89 -2.28
CA CYS A 87 -4.69 9.83 -2.45
C CYS A 87 -4.03 8.45 -2.49
N ALA A 88 -4.78 7.43 -2.11
CA ALA A 88 -4.45 6.03 -2.36
C ALA A 88 -5.28 5.49 -3.54
N LEU A 89 -4.69 4.62 -4.35
CA LEU A 89 -5.41 3.82 -5.34
C LEU A 89 -5.14 2.35 -5.06
N LEU A 90 -6.22 1.60 -4.84
CA LEU A 90 -6.17 0.15 -4.77
C LEU A 90 -6.55 -0.43 -6.12
N TRP A 91 -5.76 -1.36 -6.64
CA TRP A 91 -5.99 -1.96 -7.96
C TRP A 91 -5.71 -3.45 -7.93
N ASN A 92 -6.64 -4.23 -8.47
CA ASN A 92 -6.51 -5.67 -8.64
C ASN A 92 -6.14 -5.94 -10.11
N PRO A 93 -4.89 -6.36 -10.42
CA PRO A 93 -4.47 -6.61 -11.80
C PRO A 93 -5.25 -7.74 -12.48
N SER A 94 -5.65 -8.77 -11.73
CA SER A 94 -6.36 -9.94 -12.26
C SER A 94 -7.78 -9.61 -12.72
N THR A 95 -8.48 -8.73 -11.99
CA THR A 95 -9.84 -8.29 -12.34
C THR A 95 -9.87 -6.97 -13.10
N ARG A 96 -8.73 -6.28 -13.18
CA ARG A 96 -8.57 -4.92 -13.73
C ARG A 96 -9.40 -3.84 -13.03
N VAL A 97 -10.03 -4.15 -11.89
CA VAL A 97 -10.83 -3.20 -11.11
C VAL A 97 -9.93 -2.36 -10.20
N SER A 98 -10.19 -1.06 -10.15
CA SER A 98 -9.51 -0.13 -9.24
C SER A 98 -10.50 0.68 -8.42
N LYS A 99 -10.03 1.16 -7.27
CA LYS A 99 -10.76 2.07 -6.38
C LYS A 99 -9.81 3.13 -5.84
N LYS A 100 -10.15 4.40 -6.08
CA LYS A 100 -9.39 5.56 -5.61
C LYS A 100 -10.02 6.09 -4.33
N SER A 101 -9.20 6.41 -3.33
CA SER A 101 -9.66 7.09 -2.12
C SER A 101 -10.05 8.55 -2.42
N PRO A 102 -10.88 9.17 -1.57
CA PRO A 102 -10.92 10.63 -1.51
C PRO A 102 -9.52 11.19 -1.15
N PRO A 103 -9.28 12.48 -1.43
CA PRO A 103 -8.10 13.21 -0.92
C PRO A 103 -7.94 13.09 0.59
N LEU A 104 -6.70 13.05 1.07
CA LEU A 104 -6.41 13.16 2.51
C LEU A 104 -6.78 14.56 3.02
N GLY A 105 -6.67 15.58 2.17
CA GLY A 105 -6.95 16.97 2.54
C GLY A 105 -5.89 17.54 3.48
N ASN A 106 -4.63 17.10 3.31
CA ASN A 106 -3.51 17.63 4.08
C ASN A 106 -2.98 18.90 3.40
N ASN A 107 -2.51 19.86 4.20
CA ASN A 107 -1.91 21.10 3.68
C ASN A 107 -0.48 20.83 3.19
N TRP A 108 -0.35 20.38 1.94
CA TRP A 108 0.95 20.10 1.33
C TRP A 108 1.75 21.38 1.12
N ARG A 109 2.94 21.44 1.73
CA ARG A 109 3.96 22.48 1.55
C ARG A 109 5.25 21.84 1.03
N SER A 110 6.22 22.68 0.63
CA SER A 110 7.54 22.19 0.25
C SER A 110 8.19 21.43 1.42
N GLY A 111 8.69 20.22 1.15
CA GLY A 111 9.28 19.33 2.17
C GLY A 111 8.30 18.43 2.91
N CYS A 112 6.98 18.60 2.73
CA CYS A 112 6.01 17.64 3.26
C CYS A 112 6.08 16.31 2.51
N PHE A 113 5.82 15.22 3.23
CA PHE A 113 5.62 13.91 2.61
C PHE A 113 4.56 13.11 3.36
N THR A 114 4.00 12.11 2.68
CA THR A 114 3.06 11.15 3.27
C THR A 114 3.54 9.75 2.99
N ALA A 115 3.74 8.96 4.05
CA ALA A 115 3.97 7.53 3.95
C ALA A 115 2.61 6.80 3.93
N PHE A 116 2.50 5.77 3.10
CA PHE A 116 1.30 4.94 3.00
C PHE A 116 1.61 3.49 3.35
N GLY A 117 0.61 2.74 3.79
CA GLY A 117 0.69 1.29 4.00
C GLY A 117 -0.65 0.62 3.75
N LEU A 118 -0.66 -0.53 3.08
CA LEU A 118 -1.85 -1.32 2.79
C LEU A 118 -1.94 -2.53 3.74
N GLY A 119 -3.13 -2.79 4.28
CA GLY A 119 -3.42 -3.99 5.06
C GLY A 119 -4.85 -4.50 4.85
N TYR A 120 -5.08 -5.76 5.22
CA TYR A 120 -6.41 -6.36 5.27
C TYR A 120 -6.77 -6.61 6.73
N ASP A 121 -7.87 -6.00 7.18
CA ASP A 121 -8.45 -6.24 8.50
C ASP A 121 -9.39 -7.44 8.39
N HIS A 122 -8.99 -8.55 8.99
CA HIS A 122 -9.73 -9.81 8.97
C HIS A 122 -10.99 -9.79 9.86
N VAL A 123 -11.07 -8.87 10.82
CA VAL A 123 -12.22 -8.73 11.72
C VAL A 123 -13.36 -8.03 10.99
N THR A 124 -13.05 -6.93 10.31
CA THR A 124 -14.05 -6.17 9.54
C THR A 124 -14.14 -6.61 8.07
N GLU A 125 -13.35 -7.61 7.67
CA GLU A 125 -13.17 -8.08 6.29
C GLU A 125 -12.92 -6.95 5.28
N ASP A 126 -12.14 -5.94 5.68
CA ASP A 126 -11.97 -4.70 4.93
C ASP A 126 -10.51 -4.43 4.58
N TYR A 127 -10.28 -3.88 3.39
CA TYR A 127 -8.98 -3.36 3.03
C TYR A 127 -8.82 -1.95 3.58
N LYS A 128 -7.73 -1.74 4.31
CA LYS A 128 -7.42 -0.47 4.94
C LYS A 128 -6.09 0.06 4.44
N VAL A 129 -6.03 1.38 4.23
CA VAL A 129 -4.78 2.08 3.91
C VAL A 129 -4.48 3.05 5.02
N VAL A 130 -3.32 2.92 5.64
CA VAL A 130 -2.79 3.88 6.61
C VAL A 130 -2.04 4.95 5.84
N ALA A 131 -2.24 6.21 6.21
CA ALA A 131 -1.48 7.36 5.73
C ALA A 131 -0.89 8.10 6.92
N VAL A 132 0.42 8.34 6.91
CA VAL A 132 1.16 9.09 7.94
C VAL A 132 1.73 10.33 7.27
N PHE A 133 1.16 11.49 7.60
CA PHE A 133 1.61 12.78 7.06
C PHE A 133 2.64 13.42 7.98
N TYR A 134 3.70 13.94 7.35
CA TYR A 134 4.78 14.67 8.01
C TYR A 134 4.98 16.04 7.37
N ASP A 135 4.97 17.09 8.19
CA ASP A 135 5.32 18.46 7.81
C ASP A 135 6.52 18.93 8.65
N PRO A 136 7.71 19.13 8.05
CA PRO A 136 8.89 19.57 8.79
C PRO A 136 8.77 21.00 9.35
N ASN A 137 7.83 21.80 8.87
CA ASN A 137 7.68 23.20 9.29
C ASN A 137 6.70 23.38 10.46
N GLU A 138 5.95 22.33 10.83
CA GLU A 138 5.10 22.35 12.02
C GLU A 138 5.92 21.91 13.24
N ILE A 139 6.50 22.90 13.94
CA ILE A 139 7.42 22.76 15.11
C ILE A 139 6.86 21.87 16.25
N TYR A 140 5.53 21.68 16.30
CA TYR A 140 4.82 20.89 17.31
C TYR A 140 3.90 19.81 16.73
N SER A 141 4.13 19.35 15.48
CA SER A 141 3.15 18.48 14.82
C SER A 141 3.15 17.06 15.37
N GLU A 142 2.05 16.68 16.01
CA GLU A 142 1.62 15.29 16.09
C GLU A 142 1.54 14.71 14.67
N CYS A 143 2.21 13.59 14.41
CA CYS A 143 2.07 12.89 13.14
C CYS A 143 0.58 12.66 12.84
N LYS A 144 0.08 13.23 11.74
CA LYS A 144 -1.34 13.10 11.36
C LYS A 144 -1.53 11.74 10.71
N VAL A 145 -2.02 10.78 11.49
CA VAL A 145 -2.35 9.43 11.01
C VAL A 145 -3.81 9.37 10.60
N LYS A 146 -4.06 8.94 9.37
CA LYS A 146 -5.40 8.65 8.85
C LYS A 146 -5.47 7.23 8.33
N VAL A 147 -6.63 6.61 8.44
CA VAL A 147 -6.92 5.30 7.88
C VAL A 147 -8.08 5.39 6.92
N TYR A 148 -7.85 4.97 5.68
CA TYR A 148 -8.87 4.78 4.68
C TYR A 148 -9.48 3.40 4.86
N SER A 149 -10.80 3.32 4.85
CA SER A 149 -11.54 2.07 4.74
C SER A 149 -12.09 1.93 3.33
N MET A 150 -11.81 0.79 2.69
CA MET A 150 -12.35 0.51 1.37
C MET A 150 -13.87 0.29 1.43
N ALA A 151 -14.38 -0.31 2.50
CA ALA A 151 -15.80 -0.53 2.74
C ALA A 151 -16.58 0.80 2.84
N THR A 152 -16.14 1.74 3.68
CA THR A 152 -16.85 3.03 3.88
C THR A 152 -16.46 4.08 2.85
N ASN A 153 -15.40 3.84 2.08
CA ASN A 153 -14.82 4.79 1.13
C ASN A 153 -14.47 6.15 1.77
N SER A 154 -13.99 6.15 3.01
CA SER A 154 -13.67 7.38 3.75
C SER A 154 -12.37 7.26 4.53
N TRP A 155 -11.73 8.41 4.76
CA TRP A 155 -10.62 8.54 5.69
C TRP A 155 -11.15 8.85 7.08
N ARG A 156 -10.61 8.19 8.10
CA ARG A 156 -10.79 8.55 9.52
C ARG A 156 -9.45 8.93 10.13
N LYS A 157 -9.44 9.98 10.96
CA LYS A 157 -8.27 10.32 11.79
C LYS A 157 -8.18 9.30 12.93
N ILE A 158 -6.98 8.85 13.25
CA ILE A 158 -6.72 8.13 14.51
C ILE A 158 -6.10 9.15 15.46
N GLN A 159 -6.70 9.35 16.64
CA GLN A 159 -6.38 10.47 17.51
C GLN A 159 -5.07 10.29 18.29
N ASP A 160 -4.62 9.07 18.55
CA ASP A 160 -3.41 8.83 19.36
C ASP A 160 -2.42 7.91 18.66
N PHE A 161 -1.35 8.47 18.08
CA PHE A 161 -0.12 7.72 17.84
C PHE A 161 0.95 8.32 18.76
N PRO A 162 1.25 7.71 19.92
CA PRO A 162 1.98 8.37 21.02
C PRO A 162 3.47 8.65 20.74
N TYR A 163 3.95 8.48 19.50
CA TYR A 163 5.34 8.77 19.16
C TYR A 163 5.43 9.38 17.76
N GLY A 164 5.73 10.68 17.71
CA GLY A 164 6.10 11.36 16.49
C GLY A 164 7.32 10.71 15.85
N PHE A 165 7.28 10.56 14.53
CA PHE A 165 8.47 10.19 13.75
C PHE A 165 9.42 11.40 13.74
N SER A 166 10.56 11.28 14.39
CA SER A 166 11.73 12.11 14.09
C SER A 166 12.64 11.33 13.15
N PRO A 167 12.80 11.73 11.87
CA PRO A 167 13.70 11.05 10.94
C PRO A 167 15.19 11.21 11.28
N TYR A 168 15.54 11.86 12.40
CA TYR A 168 16.91 12.23 12.76
C TYR A 168 17.48 11.54 13.99
N GLN A 169 16.84 10.50 14.54
CA GLN A 169 17.48 9.74 15.62
C GLN A 169 18.50 8.74 15.07
N ASN A 170 19.73 9.25 14.98
CA ASN A 170 21.04 8.61 14.91
C ASN A 170 21.59 8.18 13.55
N SER A 171 22.75 8.78 13.24
CA SER A 171 23.68 8.56 12.12
C SER A 171 23.17 8.99 10.74
N GLY A 172 23.80 10.03 10.20
CA GLY A 172 23.44 10.65 8.93
C GLY A 172 23.57 9.70 7.75
N HIS A 173 22.50 9.01 7.41
CA HIS A 173 22.14 8.54 6.07
C HIS A 173 20.63 8.21 6.08
N PRO A 174 19.86 8.62 5.06
CA PRO A 174 18.44 8.29 4.98
C PRO A 174 18.28 6.79 4.66
N GLN A 175 18.10 5.95 5.67
CA GLN A 175 17.71 4.57 5.51
C GLN A 175 16.34 4.36 6.16
N LEU A 176 15.30 4.54 5.36
CA LEU A 176 13.90 4.28 5.73
C LEU A 176 13.62 2.78 5.64
N SER A 177 14.15 2.01 6.59
CA SER A 177 13.53 0.72 6.90
C SER A 177 12.34 0.99 7.82
N LEU A 178 11.17 0.43 7.49
CA LEU A 178 10.10 0.28 8.47
C LEU A 178 10.67 -0.63 9.55
N SER A 179 11.17 -0.04 10.63
CA SER A 179 11.74 -0.82 11.72
C SER A 179 10.69 -1.85 12.19
N PRO A 180 11.10 -3.03 12.67
CA PRO A 180 10.17 -4.01 13.22
C PRO A 180 9.21 -3.38 14.24
N THR A 181 9.69 -2.37 14.96
CA THR A 181 8.94 -1.52 15.90
C THR A 181 7.78 -0.75 15.25
N PHE A 182 7.91 -0.29 14.00
CA PHE A 182 6.83 0.37 13.26
C PHE A 182 5.72 -0.62 12.89
N THR A 183 6.08 -1.79 12.37
CA THR A 183 5.13 -2.87 12.08
C THR A 183 4.39 -3.25 13.36
N THR A 184 5.09 -3.50 14.46
CA THR A 184 4.47 -3.85 15.75
C THR A 184 3.55 -2.76 16.31
N ARG A 185 3.80 -1.47 16.03
CA ARG A 185 3.01 -0.33 16.57
C ARG A 185 1.84 0.10 15.69
N VAL A 186 1.87 -0.19 14.39
CA VAL A 186 0.74 0.05 13.47
C VAL A 186 -0.23 -1.15 13.46
N THR A 187 0.26 -2.36 13.75
CA THR A 187 -0.55 -3.59 13.82
C THR A 187 -1.81 -3.45 14.70
N PRO A 188 -1.78 -2.85 15.91
CA PRO A 188 -2.98 -2.70 16.75
C PRO A 188 -4.10 -1.86 16.12
N TYR A 189 -3.76 -0.97 15.19
CA TYR A 189 -4.73 -0.15 14.45
C TYR A 189 -5.25 -0.85 13.19
N LEU A 190 -4.59 -1.94 12.78
CA LEU A 190 -5.02 -2.86 11.73
C LEU A 190 -5.74 -4.10 12.30
N THR A 191 -5.54 -4.41 13.59
CA THR A 191 -6.17 -5.51 14.32
C THR A 191 -6.72 -4.96 15.64
N THR A 192 -7.99 -4.55 15.67
CA THR A 192 -8.62 -4.16 16.92
C THR A 192 -8.89 -5.41 17.76
N THR A 193 -8.10 -5.63 18.80
CA THR A 193 -8.56 -6.30 20.03
C THR A 193 -7.81 -5.68 21.20
N GLU A 194 -8.52 -4.83 21.95
CA GLU A 194 -8.23 -4.64 23.37
C GLU A 194 -8.45 -5.99 24.06
N TYR A 195 -7.44 -6.50 24.75
CA TYR A 195 -7.66 -7.38 25.88
C TYR A 195 -7.32 -6.55 27.11
N SER A 196 -8.34 -6.19 27.89
CA SER A 196 -8.18 -5.96 29.32
C SER A 196 -8.95 -7.05 30.05
N LEU A 197 -8.27 -7.64 31.03
CA LEU A 197 -8.77 -8.62 32.00
C LEU A 197 -9.98 -8.07 32.77
#